data_AF-A0A3B0PBH9-F1
#
_entry.id   AF-A0A3B0PBH9-F1
#
_cell.length_a   1.000
_cell.length_b   1.000
_cell.length_c   1.000
_cell.angle_alpha   90.00
_cell.angle_beta   90.00
_cell.angle_gamma   90.00
#
_symmetry.space_group_name_H-M   'P 1'
#
loop_
_entity.id
_entity.type
_entity.pdbx_description
1 polymer ?
#
loop_
_entity_poly.entity_id
_entity_poly.type
_entity_poly.pdbx_seq_one_letter_code
_entity_poly.pdbx_strand_id
1 'polypeptide(L)' 'MVYIATDPDREGESIGENLVSYLKLNDNYKRVTYNEITKDAILKAFDNPHDLNW' A
#
# COMPACT_ATOMS: atom_id res chain seq x y z
N MET A 1 -7.25 8.17 6.78
CA MET A 1 -6.86 6.92 6.11
C MET A 1 -5.48 7.12 5.51
N VAL A 2 -4.51 6.32 5.94
CA VAL A 2 -3.14 6.32 5.42
C VAL A 2 -3.05 5.33 4.25
N TYR A 3 -2.36 5.69 3.18
CA TYR A 3 -2.11 4.76 2.07
C TYR A 3 -0.68 4.25 2.13
N ILE A 4 -0.54 2.92 2.17
CA ILE A 4 0.73 2.22 2.06
C ILE A 4 0.96 1.92 0.59
N ALA A 5 1.97 2.54 0.00
CA ALA A 5 2.26 2.49 -1.44
C ALA A 5 3.68 1.98 -1.72
N THR A 6 4.08 0.94 -1.00
CA THR A 6 5.36 0.23 -1.22
C THR A 6 5.33 -0.57 -2.52
N ASP A 7 6.49 -1.05 -2.97
CA ASP A 7 6.57 -1.82 -4.22
C ASP A 7 5.71 -3.09 -4.17
N PRO A 8 5.18 -3.57 -5.33
CA PRO A 8 4.29 -4.72 -5.42
C PRO A 8 5.05 -6.06 -5.35
N ASP A 9 5.89 -6.21 -4.33
CA ASP A 9 6.64 -7.42 -4.06
C ASP A 9 6.60 -7.79 -2.58
N ARG A 10 7.20 -8.94 -2.24
CA ARG A 10 7.22 -9.47 -0.87
C ARG A 10 7.93 -8.54 0.11
N GLU A 11 8.95 -7.81 -0.32
CA GLU A 11 9.66 -6.87 0.54
C GLU A 11 8.78 -5.65 0.83
N GLY A 12 8.08 -5.15 -0.17
CA GLY A 12 7.10 -4.07 -0.04
C GLY A 12 5.96 -4.40 0.91
N GLU A 13 5.44 -5.64 0.91
CA GLU A 13 4.44 -6.08 1.89
C GLU A 13 5.00 -6.08 3.32
N SER A 14 6.19 -6.64 3.52
CA SER A 14 6.86 -6.66 4.84
C SER A 14 7.17 -5.25 5.38
N ILE A 15 7.61 -4.34 4.52
CA ILE A 15 7.82 -2.94 4.87
C ILE A 15 6.49 -2.28 5.25
N GLY A 16 5.42 -2.54 4.49
CA GLY A 16 4.08 -2.04 4.76
C GLY A 16 3.55 -2.45 6.13
N GLU A 17 3.63 -3.74 6.45
CA GLU A 17 3.21 -4.29 7.74
C GLU A 17 3.98 -3.66 8.91
N ASN A 18 5.31 -3.55 8.76
CA ASN A 18 6.15 -2.90 9.77
C ASN A 18 5.76 -1.43 9.99
N LEU A 19 5.43 -0.68 8.94
CA LEU A 19 4.97 0.70 9.06
C LEU A 19 3.62 0.81 9.78
N VAL A 20 2.66 -0.06 9.43
CA VAL A 20 1.34 -0.11 10.09
C VAL A 20 1.49 -0.38 11.59
N SER A 21 2.33 -1.35 11.94
CA SER A 21 2.63 -1.71 13.33
C SER A 21 3.33 -0.58 14.09
N TYR A 22 4.41 -0.03 13.52
CA TYR A 22 5.21 1.02 14.16
C TYR A 22 4.42 2.31 14.39
N LEU A 23 3.60 2.70 13.40
CA LEU A 23 2.77 3.90 13.44
C LEU A 23 1.42 3.68 14.16
N LYS A 24 1.12 2.46 14.60
CA LYS A 24 -0.13 2.08 15.29
C LYS A 24 -1.38 2.47 14.50
N LEU A 25 -1.36 2.19 13.20
CA LEU A 25 -2.45 2.60 12.31
C LEU A 25 -3.73 1.79 12.50
N ASN A 26 -3.65 0.62 13.16
CA ASN A 26 -4.77 -0.31 13.34
C ASN A 26 -5.45 -0.55 11.98
N ASP A 27 -6.76 -0.28 11.85
CA ASP A 27 -7.50 -0.43 10.59
C ASP A 27 -7.57 0.87 9.75
N ASN A 28 -6.87 1.94 10.15
CA ASN A 28 -6.91 3.24 9.47
C ASN A 28 -5.88 3.34 8.34
N TYR A 29 -5.70 2.25 7.59
CA TYR A 29 -4.82 2.22 6.43
C TYR A 29 -5.43 1.42 5.27
N LYS A 30 -4.89 1.65 4.07
CA LYS A 30 -5.13 0.83 2.89
C LYS A 30 -3.85 0.67 2.09
N ARG A 31 -3.76 -0.43 1.36
CA ARG A 31 -2.67 -0.79 0.45
C ARG A 31 -3.03 -0.38 -0.99
N VAL A 32 -2.08 0.26 -1.67
CA VAL A 32 -2.15 0.63 -3.08
C VAL A 32 -0.87 0.17 -3.76
N THR A 33 -0.99 -0.64 -4.82
CA THR A 33 0.15 -1.15 -5.60
C THR A 33 0.10 -0.62 -7.03
N TYR A 34 1.27 -0.36 -7.61
CA TYR A 34 1.42 0.03 -9.02
C TYR A 34 2.74 -0.51 -9.57
N ASN A 35 2.73 -0.91 -10.84
CA ASN A 35 3.92 -1.42 -11.53
C ASN A 35 4.64 -0.34 -12.36
N GLU A 36 4.07 0.85 -12.45
CA GLU A 36 4.59 1.95 -13.26
C GLU A 36 4.24 3.30 -12.61
N ILE A 37 5.16 4.26 -12.68
CA ILE A 37 4.97 5.61 -12.14
C ILE A 37 4.49 6.55 -13.26
N THR A 38 3.26 6.31 -13.72
CA THR A 38 2.53 7.19 -14.64
C THR A 38 1.24 7.69 -14.00
N LYS A 39 0.77 8.88 -14.40
CA LYS A 39 -0.45 9.48 -13.82
C LYS A 39 -1.64 8.51 -13.85
N ASP A 40 -1.87 7.86 -14.98
CA ASP A 40 -3.01 6.96 -15.17
C ASP A 40 -2.87 5.68 -14.35
N ALA A 41 -1.65 5.12 -14.22
CA ALA A 41 -1.41 3.94 -13.40
C ALA A 41 -1.66 4.22 -11.92
N ILE A 42 -1.18 5.37 -11.42
CA ILE A 42 -1.41 5.79 -10.04
C ILE A 42 -2.91 5.97 -9.79
N LEU A 43 -3.63 6.72 -10.64
CA LEU A 43 -5.07 6.94 -10.45
C LEU A 43 -5.86 5.61 -10.41
N LYS A 44 -5.58 4.69 -11.33
CA LYS A 44 -6.21 3.36 -11.35
C LYS A 44 -5.92 2.53 -10.09
N ALA A 45 -4.70 2.65 -9.54
CA ALA A 45 -4.32 1.96 -8.32
C ALA A 45 -5.13 2.45 -7.11
N PHE A 46 -5.43 3.75 -7.05
CA PHE A 46 -6.25 4.36 -6.00
C PHE A 46 -7.76 4.04 -6.13
N ASP A 47 -8.24 3.59 -7.30
CA ASP A 47 -9.62 3.13 -7.47
C ASP A 47 -9.87 1.76 -6.80
N ASN A 48 -8.83 0.95 -6.59
CA ASN A 48 -8.93 -0.39 -6.02
C ASN A 48 -7.93 -0.63 -4.86
N PRO A 49 -8.03 0.15 -3.77
CA PRO A 49 -7.21 -0.10 -2.58
C PRO A 49 -7.62 -1.42 -1.93
N HIS A 50 -6.65 -2.16 -1.43
CA HIS A 50 -6.82 -3.44 -0.74
C HIS A 50 -6.16 -3.39 0.64
N ASP A 51 -6.18 -4.50 1.37
CA ASP A 51 -5.44 -4.64 2.61
C ASP A 51 -4.05 -5.21 2.32
N LEU A 52 -3.08 -5.00 3.21
CA LEU A 52 -1.80 -5.69 3.12
C LEU A 52 -2.04 -7.20 3.22
N ASN A 53 -1.31 -7.96 2.42
CA ASN A 53 -1.50 -9.40 2.33
C ASN A 53 -0.16 -10.10 2.17
N TRP A 54 0.07 -11.10 3.03
CA TRP A 54 1.22 -11.98 2.92
C TRP A 54 0.92 -13.19 2.03
#